data_AF-A0A937DVR0-F1
#
_entry.id   AF-A0A937DVR0-F1
#
_cell.length_a   1.000
_cell.length_b   1.000
_cell.length_c   1.000
_cell.angle_alpha   90.00
_cell.angle_beta   90.00
_cell.angle_gamma   90.00
#
_symmetry.space_group_name_H-M   'P 1'
#
loop_
_entity.id
_entity.type
_entity.pdbx_description
1 polymer ?
#
loop_
_entity_poly.entity_id
_entity_poly.type
_entity_poly.pdbx_seq_one_letter_code
_entity_poly.pdbx_strand_id
1 'polypeptide(L)'
;MDFPTETAVPEAHQPPAPPADGMTWQWLAWQMRLHRENFIPPPHLRGLSLAHVEAKAREEGRAEREAREAKESARRIAEAPKSIERALLDGPRAGSGGKVQALPAQRGWRLRVRYINNLRRCRNFREAAARVGIDESTARRWRAKYPAFAARCEAVVAERYAENRDDLRLRAGQVRTRPHFFRGKQVGEETIHDDRALMFLLKLEDAREARAARAEENRLQRAHEIRLKQMEIEARAEARRAAREGQMPSDAGIEAA
;
A
#
# COMPACT_ATOMS: atom_id res chain seq x y z
N MET A 1 26.82 72.00 9.00
CA MET A 1 25.57 71.50 8.38
C MET A 1 25.58 70.01 8.60
N ASP A 2 25.28 69.59 9.83
CA ASP A 2 25.30 68.18 10.23
C ASP A 2 23.85 67.69 10.25
N PHE A 3 23.56 66.73 9.36
CA PHE A 3 22.27 66.05 9.33
C PHE A 3 22.22 65.05 10.49
N PRO A 4 21.17 65.04 11.32
CA PRO A 4 21.02 64.03 12.35
C PRO A 4 20.72 62.68 11.69
N THR A 5 21.58 61.71 11.97
CA THR A 5 21.43 60.30 11.60
C THR A 5 20.17 59.76 12.27
N GLU A 6 19.15 59.48 11.47
CA GLU A 6 17.92 58.82 11.88
C GLU A 6 18.27 57.41 12.34
N THR A 7 18.40 57.23 13.66
CA THR A 7 18.54 55.92 14.28
C THR A 7 17.22 55.18 14.11
N ALA A 8 17.15 54.33 13.08
CA ALA A 8 16.08 53.38 12.89
C ALA A 8 15.94 52.55 14.17
N VAL A 9 14.85 52.80 14.90
CA VAL A 9 14.44 52.02 16.06
C VAL A 9 14.24 50.59 15.57
N PRO A 10 14.91 49.58 16.15
CA PRO A 10 14.66 48.20 15.80
C PRO A 10 13.19 47.90 16.12
N GLU A 11 12.43 47.63 15.08
CA GLU A 11 11.02 47.26 15.14
C GLU A 11 10.90 46.15 16.18
N ALA A 12 10.29 46.47 17.33
CA ALA A 12 10.17 45.56 18.44
C ALA A 12 9.48 44.30 17.92
N HIS A 13 10.24 43.21 17.85
CA HIS A 13 9.75 41.89 17.47
C HIS A 13 8.63 41.54 18.46
N GLN A 14 7.38 41.81 18.05
CA GLN A 14 6.23 41.50 18.88
C GLN A 14 6.30 40.01 19.20
N PRO A 15 6.20 39.64 20.49
CA PRO A 15 6.18 38.22 20.84
C PRO A 15 5.06 37.57 20.03
N PRO A 16 5.31 36.40 19.41
CA PRO A 16 4.32 35.77 18.56
C PRO A 16 3.04 35.61 19.37
N ALA A 17 1.93 36.09 18.80
CA ALA A 17 0.63 36.01 19.43
C ALA A 17 0.38 34.55 19.87
N PRO A 18 -0.28 34.33 21.02
CA PRO A 18 -0.61 32.98 21.46
C PRO A 18 -1.36 32.25 20.33
N PRO A 19 -1.14 30.94 20.17
CA PRO A 19 -1.85 30.17 19.16
C PRO A 19 -3.36 30.38 19.36
N ALA A 20 -4.07 30.57 18.25
CA ALA A 20 -5.48 30.99 18.19
C ALA A 20 -6.37 30.51 19.35
N ASP A 21 -7.32 31.37 19.80
CA ASP A 21 -8.21 31.18 20.95
C ASP A 21 -8.37 29.74 21.47
N GLY A 22 -7.64 29.45 22.55
CA GLY A 22 -7.74 28.21 23.33
C GLY A 22 -6.74 27.11 22.94
N MET A 23 -5.91 27.33 21.92
CA MET A 23 -4.82 26.43 21.57
C MET A 23 -3.61 26.74 22.45
N THR A 24 -3.13 25.74 23.20
CA THR A 24 -1.95 25.89 24.05
C THR A 24 -0.68 25.67 23.23
N TRP A 25 0.42 26.29 23.65
CA TRP A 25 1.74 26.07 23.08
C TRP A 25 2.17 24.60 23.24
N GLN A 26 1.74 23.93 24.31
CA GLN A 26 1.96 22.50 24.51
C GLN A 26 1.31 21.65 23.42
N TRP A 27 0.07 21.96 23.05
CA TRP A 27 -0.63 21.24 21.99
C TRP A 27 0.07 21.44 20.64
N LEU A 28 0.48 22.67 20.33
CA LEU A 28 1.19 22.98 19.09
C LEU A 28 2.55 22.27 19.02
N ALA A 29 3.32 22.29 20.12
CA ALA A 29 4.58 21.56 20.22
C ALA A 29 4.38 20.05 20.02
N TRP A 30 3.32 19.49 20.61
CA TRP A 30 2.97 18.09 20.43
C TRP A 30 2.64 17.75 18.97
N GLN A 31 1.85 18.57 18.29
CA GLN A 31 1.52 18.37 16.87
C GLN A 31 2.75 18.47 15.97
N MET A 32 3.61 19.48 16.19
CA MET A 32 4.86 19.63 15.44
C MET A 32 5.82 18.45 15.68
N ARG A 33 5.84 17.85 16.87
CA ARG A 33 6.63 16.62 17.12
C ARG A 33 6.06 15.41 16.40
N LEU A 34 4.74 15.25 16.44
CA LEU A 34 4.06 14.09 15.89
C LEU A 34 4.18 14.05 14.36
N HIS A 35 4.00 15.21 13.72
CA HIS A 35 3.88 15.32 12.27
C HIS A 35 5.11 15.95 11.60
N ARG A 36 6.07 16.49 12.38
CA ARG A 36 7.35 17.04 11.90
C ARG A 36 7.14 18.03 10.74
N GLU A 37 7.83 17.83 9.62
CA GLU A 37 7.81 18.69 8.43
C GLU A 37 6.46 18.69 7.70
N ASN A 38 5.59 17.71 7.98
CA ASN A 38 4.30 17.56 7.29
C ASN A 38 3.18 18.41 7.89
N PHE A 39 3.41 19.00 9.07
CA PHE A 39 2.42 19.86 9.70
C PHE A 39 2.64 21.31 9.29
N ILE A 40 1.63 21.89 8.67
CA ILE A 40 1.64 23.30 8.29
C ILE A 40 0.90 24.07 9.39
N PRO A 41 1.62 24.85 10.22
CA PRO A 41 1.00 25.64 11.27
C PRO A 41 0.14 26.78 10.70
N PRO A 42 -0.74 27.37 11.53
CA PRO A 42 -1.50 28.56 11.18
C PRO A 42 -0.64 29.66 10.57
N PRO A 43 -1.17 30.51 9.67
CA PRO A 43 -0.40 31.55 8.99
C PRO A 43 0.44 32.44 9.90
N HIS A 44 -0.07 32.83 11.07
CA HIS A 44 0.61 33.68 12.05
C HIS A 44 1.72 32.98 12.86
N LEU A 45 1.83 31.65 12.75
CA LEU A 45 2.83 30.82 13.43
C LEU A 45 3.79 30.14 12.44
N ARG A 46 3.65 30.41 11.13
CA ARG A 46 4.58 29.90 10.11
C ARG A 46 5.95 30.53 10.32
N GLY A 47 6.99 29.70 10.28
CA GLY A 47 8.39 30.12 10.49
C GLY A 47 8.89 29.98 11.94
N LEU A 48 8.03 29.67 12.90
CA LEU A 48 8.47 29.33 14.26
C LEU A 48 9.13 27.95 14.28
N SER A 49 10.34 27.87 14.85
CA SER A 49 11.03 26.59 15.04
C SER A 49 10.40 25.78 16.18
N LEU A 50 10.49 24.45 16.11
CA LEU A 50 10.02 23.56 17.19
C LEU A 50 10.63 23.95 18.54
N ALA A 51 11.91 24.31 18.58
CA ALA A 51 12.61 24.72 19.81
C ALA A 51 11.97 25.98 20.44
N HIS A 52 11.55 26.94 19.61
CA HIS A 52 10.87 28.15 20.07
C HIS A 52 9.48 27.84 20.64
N VAL A 53 8.70 27.01 19.93
CA VAL A 53 7.36 26.58 20.37
C VAL A 53 7.44 25.78 21.68
N GLU A 54 8.44 24.92 21.83
CA GLU A 54 8.67 24.18 23.07
C GLU A 54 9.10 25.07 24.24
N ALA A 55 9.89 26.11 24.00
CA ALA A 55 10.24 27.07 25.04
C ALA A 55 8.98 27.77 25.59
N LYS A 56 8.08 28.21 24.70
CA LYS A 56 6.79 28.79 25.07
C LYS A 56 5.86 27.80 25.78
N ALA A 57 5.84 26.55 25.34
CA ALA A 57 5.09 25.47 25.99
C ALA A 57 5.56 25.18 27.43
N ARG A 58 6.86 25.31 27.69
CA ARG A 58 7.42 25.16 29.04
C ARG A 58 7.04 26.32 29.95
N GLU A 59 6.99 27.55 29.42
CA GLU A 59 6.54 28.75 30.13
C GLU A 59 5.07 28.64 30.54
N GLU A 60 4.19 28.24 29.61
CA GLU A 60 2.74 28.11 29.86
C GLU A 60 2.41 27.01 30.89
N GLY A 61 3.08 25.86 30.81
CA GLY A 61 2.78 24.70 31.64
C GLY A 61 3.48 24.65 33.00
N ARG A 62 4.22 25.68 33.40
CA ARG A 62 4.98 25.65 34.66
C ARG A 62 4.04 25.65 35.87
N ALA A 63 3.12 26.61 35.90
CA ALA A 63 2.15 26.77 37.00
C ALA A 63 1.15 25.60 37.08
N GLU A 64 0.71 25.06 35.94
CA GLU A 64 -0.25 23.95 35.92
C GLU A 64 0.37 22.60 36.34
N ARG A 65 1.65 22.36 36.02
CA ARG A 65 2.35 21.14 36.45
C ARG A 65 2.56 21.13 37.96
N GLU A 66 2.98 22.26 38.53
CA GLU A 66 3.10 22.42 39.98
C GLU A 66 1.76 22.15 40.69
N ALA A 67 0.65 22.65 40.14
CA ALA A 67 -0.68 22.41 40.67
C ALA A 67 -1.19 20.96 40.48
N ARG A 68 -0.83 20.30 39.37
CA ARG A 68 -1.24 18.91 39.08
C ARG A 68 -0.45 17.90 39.91
N GLU A 69 0.84 18.11 40.07
CA GLU A 69 1.71 17.28 40.93
C GLU A 69 1.24 17.34 42.39
N ALA A 70 0.80 18.52 42.86
CA ALA A 70 0.18 18.67 44.18
C ALA A 70 -1.16 17.92 44.32
N LYS A 71 -1.97 17.83 43.25
CA LYS A 71 -3.25 17.10 43.27
C LYS A 71 -3.06 15.58 43.12
N GLU A 72 -2.14 15.15 42.28
CA GLU A 72 -1.84 13.73 42.09
C GLU A 72 -1.14 13.13 43.30
N SER A 73 -0.26 13.88 43.98
CA SER A 73 0.30 13.45 45.26
C SER A 73 -0.80 13.24 46.31
N ALA A 74 -1.75 14.17 46.43
CA ALA A 74 -2.91 14.04 47.31
C ALA A 74 -3.82 12.85 46.94
N ARG A 75 -4.01 12.59 45.64
CA ARG A 75 -4.85 11.48 45.16
C ARG A 75 -4.20 10.10 45.37
N ARG A 76 -2.87 9.98 45.17
CA ARG A 76 -2.14 8.72 45.42
C ARG A 76 -2.20 8.30 46.89
N ILE A 77 -2.23 9.26 47.81
CA ILE A 77 -2.43 9.00 49.24
C ILE A 77 -3.85 8.48 49.52
N ALA A 78 -4.86 8.92 48.76
CA ALA A 78 -6.26 8.58 48.98
C ALA A 78 -6.74 7.27 48.32
N GLU A 79 -6.14 6.86 47.20
CA GLU A 79 -6.70 5.81 46.31
C GLU A 79 -6.00 4.45 46.44
N ALA A 80 -4.94 4.35 47.24
CA ALA A 80 -4.15 3.15 47.48
C ALA A 80 -4.95 1.87 47.84
N PRO A 81 -6.08 1.90 48.59
CA PRO A 81 -6.78 0.66 48.96
C PRO A 81 -7.76 0.12 47.90
N LYS A 82 -8.18 0.91 46.89
CA LYS A 82 -9.32 0.54 45.99
C LYS A 82 -8.93 -0.17 44.69
N SER A 83 -7.66 -0.12 44.30
CA SER A 83 -7.15 -0.77 43.08
C SER A 83 -7.03 -2.30 43.21
N ILE A 84 -6.90 -2.80 44.44
CA ILE A 84 -6.77 -4.24 44.75
C ILE A 84 -8.13 -4.95 44.60
N GLU A 85 -9.23 -4.32 45.02
CA GLU A 85 -10.58 -4.90 44.96
C GLU A 85 -11.11 -5.07 43.53
N ARG A 86 -10.70 -4.20 42.61
CA ARG A 86 -11.20 -4.17 41.23
C ARG A 86 -10.57 -5.24 40.32
N ALA A 87 -9.39 -5.74 40.68
CA ALA A 87 -8.71 -6.80 39.95
C ALA A 87 -9.31 -8.20 40.20
N LEU A 88 -10.16 -8.34 41.22
CA LEU A 88 -10.72 -9.63 41.63
C LEU A 88 -12.08 -9.98 40.99
N LEU A 89 -12.81 -9.00 40.43
CA LEU A 89 -14.26 -9.11 40.19
C LEU A 89 -14.71 -9.20 38.72
N ASP A 90 -13.87 -8.81 37.75
CA ASP A 90 -14.28 -8.78 36.33
C ASP A 90 -13.56 -9.84 35.48
N GLY A 91 -14.16 -11.03 35.36
CA GLY A 91 -13.75 -12.07 34.41
C GLY A 91 -14.21 -11.79 32.97
N PRO A 92 -13.57 -12.39 31.95
CA PRO A 92 -13.78 -12.02 30.54
C PRO A 92 -15.09 -12.60 29.97
N ARG A 93 -15.92 -11.74 29.37
CA ARG A 93 -17.17 -12.11 28.68
C ARG A 93 -16.89 -12.76 27.32
N ALA A 94 -17.47 -13.93 27.10
CA ALA A 94 -17.52 -14.60 25.79
C ALA A 94 -18.90 -14.39 25.11
N GLY A 95 -18.90 -14.17 23.79
CA GLY A 95 -20.06 -14.51 22.93
C GLY A 95 -20.48 -13.46 21.90
N SER A 96 -20.25 -13.74 20.61
CA SER A 96 -21.17 -13.34 19.52
C SER A 96 -20.98 -14.22 18.27
N GLY A 97 -21.53 -15.44 18.31
CA GLY A 97 -21.64 -16.34 17.15
C GLY A 97 -23.01 -16.24 16.48
N GLY A 98 -23.18 -15.28 15.58
CA GLY A 98 -24.41 -15.11 14.80
C GLY A 98 -24.45 -15.99 13.54
N LYS A 99 -25.45 -16.88 13.42
CA LYS A 99 -25.71 -17.74 12.25
C LYS A 99 -26.48 -16.95 11.16
N VAL A 100 -26.03 -17.02 9.91
CA VAL A 100 -26.66 -16.41 8.73
C VAL A 100 -27.59 -17.43 8.05
N GLN A 101 -28.85 -17.05 7.77
CA GLN A 101 -29.87 -17.88 7.11
C GLN A 101 -29.64 -17.97 5.58
N ALA A 102 -29.91 -19.15 4.99
CA ALA A 102 -29.73 -19.43 3.56
C ALA A 102 -31.04 -19.31 2.75
N LEU A 103 -30.93 -18.78 1.53
CA LEU A 103 -32.05 -18.56 0.57
C LEU A 103 -32.28 -19.78 -0.37
N PRO A 104 -33.47 -19.87 -1.00
CA PRO A 104 -33.94 -21.08 -1.71
C PRO A 104 -33.23 -21.40 -3.03
N ALA A 105 -33.30 -22.68 -3.42
CA ALA A 105 -32.56 -23.31 -4.51
C ALA A 105 -32.96 -22.80 -5.92
N GLN A 106 -32.16 -21.89 -6.47
CA GLN A 106 -32.27 -21.49 -7.88
C GLN A 106 -31.52 -22.42 -8.83
N ARG A 107 -31.95 -22.49 -10.10
CA ARG A 107 -31.29 -23.25 -11.18
C ARG A 107 -29.80 -22.84 -11.32
N GLY A 108 -28.89 -23.81 -11.24
CA GLY A 108 -27.45 -23.60 -11.04
C GLY A 108 -26.70 -22.79 -12.11
N TRP A 109 -27.18 -22.70 -13.36
CA TRP A 109 -26.53 -21.85 -14.38
C TRP A 109 -26.85 -20.36 -14.18
N ARG A 110 -28.08 -20.01 -13.76
CA ARG A 110 -28.48 -18.64 -13.47
C ARG A 110 -27.74 -18.10 -12.25
N LEU A 111 -27.52 -18.95 -11.26
CA LEU A 111 -26.70 -18.61 -10.08
C LEU A 111 -25.25 -18.30 -10.46
N ARG A 112 -24.65 -19.06 -11.39
CA ARG A 112 -23.30 -18.77 -11.90
C ARG A 112 -23.21 -17.41 -12.61
N VAL A 113 -24.18 -17.07 -13.46
CA VAL A 113 -24.21 -15.76 -14.12
C VAL A 113 -24.40 -14.63 -13.10
N ARG A 114 -25.35 -14.79 -12.17
CA ARG A 114 -25.56 -13.83 -11.06
C ARG A 114 -24.31 -13.67 -10.21
N TYR A 115 -23.57 -14.74 -9.98
CA TYR A 115 -22.30 -14.70 -9.25
C TYR A 115 -21.24 -13.88 -9.97
N ILE A 116 -21.03 -14.07 -11.27
CA ILE A 116 -20.08 -13.25 -12.03
C ILE A 116 -20.48 -11.76 -11.99
N ASN A 117 -21.77 -11.46 -12.14
CA ASN A 117 -22.25 -10.08 -12.09
C ASN A 117 -22.06 -9.44 -10.70
N ASN A 118 -22.30 -10.20 -9.62
CA ASN A 118 -22.02 -9.73 -8.27
C ASN A 118 -20.52 -9.64 -7.99
N LEU A 119 -19.70 -10.52 -8.55
CA LEU A 119 -18.24 -10.46 -8.43
C LEU A 119 -17.68 -9.17 -9.02
N ARG A 120 -18.19 -8.75 -10.18
CA ARG A 120 -17.86 -7.45 -10.80
C ARG A 120 -18.21 -6.27 -9.90
N ARG A 121 -19.27 -6.37 -9.08
CA ARG A 121 -19.74 -5.29 -8.19
C ARG A 121 -19.05 -5.28 -6.82
N CYS A 122 -19.01 -6.43 -6.16
CA CYS A 122 -18.56 -6.57 -4.77
C CYS A 122 -17.04 -6.73 -4.64
N ARG A 123 -16.32 -7.02 -5.73
CA ARG A 123 -14.85 -7.11 -5.77
C ARG A 123 -14.24 -8.16 -4.83
N ASN A 124 -15.06 -9.02 -4.23
CA ASN A 124 -14.64 -10.13 -3.38
C ASN A 124 -15.51 -11.36 -3.66
N PHE A 125 -14.89 -12.53 -3.79
CA PHE A 125 -15.58 -13.81 -3.99
C PHE A 125 -16.52 -14.16 -2.83
N ARG A 126 -16.09 -13.90 -1.59
CA ARG A 126 -16.90 -14.19 -0.38
C ARG A 126 -18.18 -13.35 -0.36
N GLU A 127 -18.06 -12.06 -0.63
CA GLU A 127 -19.22 -11.16 -0.64
C GLU A 127 -20.14 -11.45 -1.84
N ALA A 128 -19.58 -11.76 -3.02
CA ALA A 128 -20.35 -12.17 -4.18
C ALA A 128 -21.15 -13.46 -3.90
N ALA A 129 -20.54 -14.43 -3.21
CA ALA A 129 -21.22 -15.66 -2.78
C ALA A 129 -22.38 -15.36 -1.82
N ALA A 130 -22.11 -14.54 -0.79
CA ALA A 130 -23.12 -14.12 0.18
C ALA A 130 -24.31 -13.40 -0.48
N ARG A 131 -24.07 -12.47 -1.43
CA ARG A 131 -25.15 -11.76 -2.14
C ARG A 131 -25.96 -12.62 -3.08
N VAL A 132 -25.36 -13.68 -3.62
CA VAL A 132 -26.08 -14.68 -4.42
C VAL A 132 -26.80 -15.69 -3.54
N GLY A 133 -26.47 -15.76 -2.24
CA GLY A 133 -27.03 -16.72 -1.29
C GLY A 133 -26.42 -18.12 -1.42
N ILE A 134 -25.16 -18.22 -1.85
CA ILE A 134 -24.43 -19.49 -1.96
C ILE A 134 -23.21 -19.49 -1.05
N ASP A 135 -22.79 -20.69 -0.64
CA ASP A 135 -21.53 -20.85 0.09
C ASP A 135 -20.30 -20.71 -0.82
N GLU A 136 -19.18 -20.24 -0.26
CA GLU A 136 -17.93 -20.06 -1.01
C GLU A 136 -17.41 -21.40 -1.57
N SER A 137 -17.57 -22.50 -0.84
CA SER A 137 -17.18 -23.84 -1.31
C SER A 137 -17.91 -24.24 -2.59
N THR A 138 -19.18 -23.80 -2.74
CA THR A 138 -19.98 -24.06 -3.94
C THR A 138 -19.44 -23.29 -5.14
N ALA A 139 -19.10 -22.01 -4.94
CA ALA A 139 -18.46 -21.20 -5.99
C ALA A 139 -17.10 -21.78 -6.39
N ARG A 140 -16.29 -22.22 -5.42
CA ARG A 140 -15.00 -22.89 -5.64
C ARG A 140 -15.15 -24.17 -6.46
N ARG A 141 -16.12 -25.02 -6.12
CA ARG A 141 -16.45 -26.24 -6.87
C ARG A 141 -16.89 -25.93 -8.30
N TRP A 142 -17.64 -24.85 -8.53
CA TRP A 142 -18.01 -24.44 -9.89
C TRP A 142 -16.80 -24.01 -10.72
N ARG A 143 -15.82 -23.32 -10.13
CA ARG A 143 -14.57 -22.99 -10.85
C ARG A 143 -13.80 -24.25 -11.24
N ALA A 144 -13.70 -25.22 -10.35
CA ALA A 144 -13.02 -26.49 -10.65
C ALA A 144 -13.76 -27.31 -11.74
N LYS A 145 -15.10 -27.37 -11.67
CA LYS A 145 -15.91 -28.17 -12.60
C LYS A 145 -16.09 -27.52 -13.98
N TYR A 146 -16.05 -26.20 -14.07
CA TYR A 146 -16.39 -25.46 -15.29
C TYR A 146 -15.28 -24.46 -15.67
N PRO A 147 -14.32 -24.85 -16.53
CA PRO A 147 -13.19 -24.00 -16.90
C PRO A 147 -13.59 -22.64 -17.49
N ALA A 148 -14.61 -22.60 -18.36
CA ALA A 148 -15.10 -21.34 -18.94
C ALA A 148 -15.69 -20.39 -17.88
N PHE A 149 -16.22 -20.91 -16.78
CA PHE A 149 -16.68 -20.09 -15.65
C PHE A 149 -15.49 -19.57 -14.84
N ALA A 150 -14.49 -20.41 -14.58
CA ALA A 150 -13.24 -20.00 -13.92
C ALA A 150 -12.54 -18.87 -14.70
N ALA A 151 -12.35 -19.04 -16.01
CA ALA A 151 -11.73 -18.03 -16.88
C ALA A 151 -12.46 -16.67 -16.83
N ARG A 152 -13.80 -16.67 -16.78
CA ARG A 152 -14.57 -15.42 -16.60
C ARG A 152 -14.37 -14.79 -15.23
N CYS A 153 -14.28 -15.59 -14.17
CA CYS A 153 -13.97 -15.08 -12.83
C CYS A 153 -12.56 -14.49 -12.78
N GLU A 154 -11.59 -15.15 -13.39
CA GLU A 154 -10.20 -14.68 -13.48
C GLU A 154 -10.09 -13.39 -14.30
N ALA A 155 -10.82 -13.28 -15.41
CA ALA A 155 -10.87 -12.06 -16.20
C ALA A 155 -11.39 -10.86 -15.40
N VAL A 156 -12.45 -11.05 -14.61
CA VAL A 156 -12.98 -9.99 -13.72
C VAL A 156 -11.97 -9.60 -12.65
N VAL A 157 -11.24 -10.56 -12.10
CA VAL A 157 -10.19 -10.28 -11.12
C VAL A 157 -9.01 -9.55 -11.76
N ALA A 158 -8.60 -9.95 -12.96
CA ALA A 158 -7.51 -9.31 -13.71
C ALA A 158 -7.85 -7.86 -14.08
N GLU A 159 -9.06 -7.62 -14.60
CA GLU A 159 -9.60 -6.27 -14.85
C GLU A 159 -9.52 -5.42 -13.57
N ARG A 160 -9.94 -5.98 -12.43
CA ARG A 160 -9.89 -5.24 -11.17
C ARG A 160 -8.47 -4.97 -10.67
N TYR A 161 -7.54 -5.90 -10.89
CA TYR A 161 -6.14 -5.66 -10.57
C TYR A 161 -5.55 -4.53 -11.42
N ALA A 162 -5.96 -4.42 -12.69
CA ALA A 162 -5.57 -3.30 -13.55
C ALA A 162 -6.14 -1.98 -13.00
N GLU A 163 -7.44 -1.91 -12.71
CA GLU A 163 -8.06 -0.72 -12.11
C GLU A 163 -7.41 -0.31 -10.78
N ASN A 164 -7.18 -1.27 -9.88
CA ASN A 164 -6.53 -1.02 -8.59
C ASN A 164 -5.09 -0.48 -8.76
N ARG A 165 -4.37 -0.96 -9.78
CA ARG A 165 -3.02 -0.49 -10.08
C ARG A 165 -3.06 0.95 -10.57
N ASP A 166 -4.03 1.29 -11.42
CA ASP A 166 -4.19 2.66 -11.91
C ASP A 166 -4.66 3.61 -10.79
N ASP A 167 -5.60 3.19 -9.96
CA ASP A 167 -6.02 3.90 -8.74
C ASP A 167 -4.84 4.15 -7.80
N LEU A 168 -3.96 3.15 -7.62
CA LEU A 168 -2.77 3.27 -6.77
C LEU A 168 -1.78 4.28 -7.35
N ARG A 169 -1.57 4.27 -8.67
CA ARG A 169 -0.71 5.24 -9.37
C ARG A 169 -1.23 6.66 -9.24
N LEU A 170 -2.53 6.86 -9.43
CA LEU A 170 -3.19 8.16 -9.24
C LEU A 170 -3.03 8.65 -7.79
N ARG A 171 -3.21 7.76 -6.81
CA ARG A 171 -3.05 8.10 -5.39
C ARG A 171 -1.60 8.38 -4.99
N ALA A 172 -0.64 7.63 -5.53
CA ALA A 172 0.77 7.83 -5.22
C ALA A 172 1.28 9.21 -5.67
N GLY A 173 0.73 9.75 -6.76
CA GLY A 173 1.04 11.10 -7.22
C GLY A 173 0.26 12.22 -6.52
N GLN A 174 -0.79 11.88 -5.75
CA GLN A 174 -1.65 12.87 -5.09
C GLN A 174 -1.26 13.01 -3.62
N VAL A 175 -0.90 14.23 -3.26
CA VAL A 175 -0.69 14.62 -1.87
C VAL A 175 -2.04 14.69 -1.17
N ARG A 176 -2.19 14.00 -0.03
CA ARG A 176 -3.42 14.05 0.76
C ARG A 176 -3.26 15.05 1.89
N THR A 177 -4.06 16.11 1.88
CA THR A 177 -4.15 17.03 3.01
C THR A 177 -5.24 16.59 3.97
N ARG A 178 -4.89 16.49 5.25
CA ARG A 178 -5.82 16.22 6.35
C ARG A 178 -5.95 17.48 7.19
N PRO A 179 -7.14 18.12 7.24
CA PRO A 179 -7.35 19.27 8.10
C PRO A 179 -7.33 18.84 9.58
N HIS A 180 -6.60 19.60 10.40
CA HIS A 180 -6.56 19.45 11.84
C HIS A 180 -7.47 20.51 12.48
N PHE A 181 -8.47 20.02 13.21
CA PHE A 181 -9.42 20.87 13.91
C PHE A 181 -9.11 20.89 15.40
N PHE A 182 -9.22 22.07 16.00
CA PHE A 182 -9.18 22.26 17.44
C PHE A 182 -10.38 23.09 17.86
N ARG A 183 -11.20 22.55 18.79
CA ARG A 183 -12.47 23.16 19.23
C ARG A 183 -13.40 23.57 18.06
N GLY A 184 -13.45 22.77 17.01
CA GLY A 184 -14.29 23.01 15.83
C GLY A 184 -13.77 24.05 14.84
N LYS A 185 -12.65 24.72 15.12
CA LYS A 185 -11.96 25.60 14.15
C LYS A 185 -10.84 24.82 13.47
N GLN A 186 -10.66 25.01 12.16
CA GLN A 186 -9.51 24.45 11.45
C GLN A 186 -8.27 25.26 11.83
N VAL A 187 -7.24 24.59 12.33
CA VAL A 187 -6.03 25.26 12.85
C VAL A 187 -4.78 24.82 12.13
N GLY A 188 -4.80 23.71 11.41
CA GLY A 188 -3.68 23.34 10.57
C GLY A 188 -4.08 22.34 9.51
N GLU A 189 -3.11 22.00 8.69
CA GLU A 189 -3.23 20.94 7.70
C GLU A 189 -2.00 20.04 7.81
N GLU A 190 -2.25 18.74 7.75
CA GLU A 190 -1.20 17.73 7.66
C GLU A 190 -1.15 17.20 6.23
N THR A 191 0.03 17.26 5.64
CA THR A 191 0.31 16.77 4.31
C THR A 191 0.82 15.33 4.41
N ILE A 192 0.03 14.36 3.95
CA ILE A 192 0.38 12.94 4.00
C ILE A 192 0.82 12.48 2.61
N HIS A 193 2.08 12.05 2.52
CA HIS A 193 2.66 11.37 1.37
C HIS A 193 2.57 9.85 1.57
N ASP A 194 2.10 9.10 0.55
CA ASP A 194 2.07 7.64 0.59
C ASP A 194 3.36 7.06 -0.02
N ASP A 195 4.47 7.28 0.68
CA ASP A 195 5.80 6.82 0.23
C ASP A 195 5.87 5.29 0.13
N ARG A 196 5.03 4.58 0.89
CA ARG A 196 4.95 3.11 0.83
C ARG A 196 4.36 2.66 -0.50
N ALA A 197 3.27 3.31 -0.95
CA ALA A 197 2.70 3.05 -2.27
C ALA A 197 3.71 3.36 -3.38
N LEU A 198 4.42 4.49 -3.28
CA LEU A 198 5.43 4.89 -4.26
C LEU A 198 6.59 3.89 -4.34
N MET A 199 7.16 3.52 -3.20
CA MET A 199 8.24 2.52 -3.12
C MET A 199 7.80 1.14 -3.62
N PHE A 200 6.55 0.76 -3.38
CA PHE A 200 5.99 -0.49 -3.91
C PHE A 200 5.88 -0.46 -5.43
N LEU A 201 5.41 0.65 -6.01
CA LEU A 201 5.34 0.82 -7.46
C LEU A 201 6.73 0.76 -8.10
N LEU A 202 7.73 1.41 -7.50
CA LEU A 202 9.12 1.36 -7.96
C LEU A 202 9.64 -0.09 -8.01
N LYS A 203 9.52 -0.83 -6.90
CA LYS A 203 9.91 -2.25 -6.83
C LYS A 203 9.21 -3.12 -7.86
N LEU A 204 7.96 -2.80 -8.19
CA LEU A 204 7.18 -3.56 -9.15
C LEU A 204 7.68 -3.36 -10.58
N GLU A 205 8.09 -2.14 -10.95
CA GLU A 205 8.72 -1.86 -12.24
C GLU A 205 10.14 -2.48 -12.32
N ASP A 206 10.97 -2.36 -11.28
CA ASP A 206 12.28 -3.04 -11.22
C ASP A 206 12.14 -4.56 -11.44
N ALA A 207 11.17 -5.17 -10.77
CA ALA A 207 10.89 -6.59 -10.91
C ALA A 207 10.37 -6.96 -12.31
N ARG A 208 9.80 -6.03 -13.07
CA ARG A 208 9.36 -6.28 -14.45
C ARG A 208 10.53 -6.19 -15.42
N GLU A 209 11.36 -5.18 -15.27
CA GLU A 209 12.59 -5.03 -16.06
C GLU A 209 13.49 -6.25 -15.88
N ALA A 210 13.70 -6.70 -14.63
CA ALA A 210 14.46 -7.91 -14.35
C ALA A 210 13.86 -9.17 -15.00
N ARG A 211 12.53 -9.30 -15.05
CA ARG A 211 11.87 -10.43 -15.75
C ARG A 211 12.00 -10.32 -17.27
N ALA A 212 11.91 -9.11 -17.82
CA ALA A 212 12.06 -8.87 -19.26
C ALA A 212 13.49 -9.21 -19.72
N ALA A 213 14.51 -8.75 -18.98
CA ALA A 213 15.91 -9.07 -19.25
C ALA A 213 16.17 -10.59 -19.22
N ARG A 214 15.67 -11.30 -18.20
CA ARG A 214 15.76 -12.76 -18.13
C ARG A 214 15.03 -13.46 -19.28
N ALA A 215 13.88 -12.94 -19.70
CA ALA A 215 13.15 -13.51 -20.83
C ALA A 215 13.90 -13.33 -22.15
N GLU A 216 14.58 -12.20 -22.33
CA GLU A 216 15.43 -11.92 -23.48
C GLU A 216 16.68 -12.81 -23.50
N GLU A 217 17.38 -12.92 -22.37
CA GLU A 217 18.51 -13.84 -22.21
C GLU A 217 18.12 -15.27 -22.56
N ASN A 218 17.00 -15.76 -22.02
CA ASN A 218 16.49 -17.09 -22.35
C ASN A 218 16.15 -17.26 -23.84
N ARG A 219 15.68 -16.20 -24.52
CA ARG A 219 15.42 -16.23 -25.97
C ARG A 219 16.73 -16.32 -26.75
N LEU A 220 17.74 -15.56 -26.38
CA LEU A 220 19.06 -15.58 -27.00
C LEU A 220 19.73 -16.95 -26.81
N GLN A 221 19.66 -17.52 -25.60
CA GLN A 221 20.16 -18.86 -25.30
C GLN A 221 19.44 -19.91 -26.17
N ARG A 222 18.11 -19.89 -26.23
CA ARG A 222 17.35 -20.81 -27.09
C ARG A 222 17.69 -20.64 -28.57
N ALA A 223 17.85 -19.42 -29.06
CA ALA A 223 18.24 -19.16 -30.44
C ALA A 223 19.65 -19.71 -30.74
N HIS A 224 20.58 -19.54 -29.80
CA HIS A 224 21.92 -20.11 -29.90
C HIS A 224 21.89 -21.64 -29.90
N GLU A 225 21.14 -22.26 -28.99
CA GLU A 225 20.94 -23.72 -28.96
C GLU A 225 20.34 -24.26 -30.26
N ILE A 226 19.34 -23.57 -30.80
CA ILE A 226 18.72 -23.94 -32.09
C ILE A 226 19.76 -23.86 -33.22
N ARG A 227 20.56 -22.79 -33.27
CA ARG A 227 21.63 -22.62 -34.27
C ARG A 227 22.67 -23.74 -34.16
N LEU A 228 23.12 -24.08 -32.95
CA LEU A 228 24.07 -25.18 -32.74
C LEU A 228 23.50 -26.52 -33.24
N LYS A 229 22.24 -26.81 -32.91
CA LYS A 229 21.55 -28.03 -33.39
C LYS A 229 21.39 -28.04 -34.91
N GLN A 230 21.14 -26.90 -35.53
CA GLN A 230 21.06 -26.79 -36.99
C GLN A 230 22.41 -27.12 -37.64
N MET A 231 23.51 -26.55 -37.14
CA MET A 231 24.86 -26.87 -37.64
C MET A 231 25.19 -28.36 -37.45
N GLU A 232 24.80 -28.97 -36.33
CA GLU A 232 25.01 -30.40 -36.09
C GLU A 232 24.21 -31.27 -37.09
N ILE A 233 22.95 -30.89 -37.37
CA ILE A 233 22.11 -31.56 -38.37
C ILE A 233 22.72 -31.44 -39.77
N GLU A 234 23.18 -30.25 -40.13
CA GLU A 234 23.84 -29.98 -41.43
C GLU A 234 25.12 -30.81 -41.59
N ALA A 235 26.02 -30.78 -40.61
CA ALA A 235 27.25 -31.58 -40.62
C ALA A 235 26.96 -33.09 -40.70
N ARG A 236 25.93 -33.58 -40.00
CA ARG A 236 25.51 -34.98 -40.08
C ARG A 236 24.90 -35.32 -41.44
N ALA A 237 24.18 -34.40 -42.07
CA ALA A 237 23.64 -34.58 -43.41
C ALA A 237 24.75 -34.61 -44.47
N GLU A 238 25.77 -33.75 -44.35
CA GLU A 238 26.95 -33.74 -45.21
C GLU A 238 27.76 -35.02 -45.10
N ALA A 239 28.05 -35.47 -43.87
CA ALA A 239 28.74 -36.75 -43.65
C ALA A 239 27.98 -37.93 -44.27
N ARG A 240 26.63 -37.93 -44.20
CA ARG A 240 25.79 -38.94 -44.86
C ARG A 240 25.83 -38.84 -46.39
N ARG A 241 25.91 -37.63 -46.96
CA ARG A 241 26.05 -37.44 -48.42
C ARG A 241 27.42 -37.94 -48.90
N ALA A 242 28.50 -37.56 -48.23
CA ALA A 242 29.85 -38.03 -48.53
C ALA A 242 29.98 -39.56 -48.44
N ALA A 243 29.37 -40.18 -47.42
CA ALA A 243 29.34 -41.64 -47.31
C ALA A 243 28.57 -42.33 -48.44
N ARG A 244 27.48 -41.73 -48.94
CA ARG A 244 26.73 -42.25 -50.10
C ARG A 244 27.52 -42.10 -51.40
N GLU A 245 28.20 -40.98 -51.61
CA GLU A 245 29.03 -40.74 -52.80
C GLU A 245 30.27 -41.64 -52.84
N GLY A 246 30.90 -41.91 -51.68
CA GLY A 246 32.00 -42.88 -51.57
C GLY A 246 31.58 -44.35 -51.69
N GLN A 247 30.28 -44.65 -51.64
CA GLN A 247 29.72 -46.01 -51.70
C GLN A 247 29.01 -46.32 -53.02
N MET A 248 29.06 -45.42 -54.01
CA MET A 248 28.82 -45.78 -55.41
C MET A 248 30.04 -46.57 -55.90
N PRO A 249 29.93 -47.89 -56.09
CA PRO A 249 31.05 -48.68 -56.58
C PRO A 249 31.32 -48.29 -58.03
N SER A 250 32.60 -48.22 -58.38
CA SER A 250 33.05 -48.33 -59.75
C SER A 250 32.72 -49.73 -60.29
N ASP A 251 31.45 -50.03 -60.54
CA ASP A 251 31.03 -51.10 -61.45
C ASP A 251 31.23 -50.61 -62.90
N ALA A 252 32.44 -50.13 -63.18
CA ALA A 252 32.95 -49.85 -64.51
C ALA A 252 33.99 -50.94 -64.83
N GLY A 253 33.48 -52.15 -65.01
CA GLY A 253 34.25 -53.26 -65.56
C GLY A 253 33.63 -54.59 -65.16
N ILE A 254 32.83 -55.18 -66.06
CA ILE A 254 32.96 -56.57 -66.52
C ILE A 254 31.80 -56.87 -67.51
N GLU A 255 32.20 -57.42 -68.67
CA GLU A 255 31.43 -58.15 -69.68
C GLU A 255 30.53 -57.40 -70.70
N ALA A 256 31.06 -57.23 -71.91
CA ALA A 256 30.40 -57.75 -73.12
C ALA A 256 31.39 -57.87 -74.30
N ALA A 257 31.59 -59.13 -74.74
CA ALA A 257 32.05 -59.64 -76.03
C ALA A 257 33.48 -59.32 -76.51
#